data_AF-A0A8H7UCB6-F1
#
_entry.id   AF-A0A8H7UCB6-F1
#
_cell.length_a   1.000
_cell.length_b   1.000
_cell.length_c   1.000
_cell.angle_alpha   90.00
_cell.angle_beta   90.00
_cell.angle_gamma   90.00
#
_symmetry.space_group_name_H-M   'P 1'
#
loop_
_entity.id
_entity.type
_entity.pdbx_description
1 polymer ?
#
loop_
_entity_poly.entity_id
_entity_poly.type
_entity_poly.pdbx_seq_one_letter_code
_entity_poly.pdbx_strand_id
1 'polypeptide(L)'
;MSELTRSRIQLEYDQMSRNTAEPIDPYKFAVYKIMGRCELNKRTLPHITSSTEDWLWLQLCLVRESATSSVKSGGDYRLADLQKVLQKYGPEHFDPHRANPWNYMILLLLTLQFEEVVHQLYSSKYQIEAVHLAIGFASHGMLRTTLDTKQQESL
;
A
#
# COMPACT_ATOMS: atom_id res chain seq x y z
N MET A 1 18.81 4.57 -9.78
CA MET A 1 19.85 3.72 -9.15
C MET A 1 20.38 2.80 -10.22
N SER A 2 21.69 2.74 -10.42
CA SER A 2 22.30 1.81 -11.38
C SER A 2 22.14 0.37 -10.90
N GLU A 3 22.12 -0.60 -11.83
CA GLU A 3 21.96 -2.02 -11.50
C GLU A 3 23.07 -2.55 -10.59
N LEU A 4 24.30 -2.05 -10.77
CA LEU A 4 25.44 -2.38 -9.92
C LEU A 4 25.21 -1.96 -8.46
N THR A 5 24.73 -0.74 -8.22
CA THR A 5 24.45 -0.25 -6.87
C THR A 5 23.32 -1.04 -6.22
N ARG A 6 22.26 -1.37 -6.98
CA ARG A 6 21.16 -2.20 -6.47
C ARG A 6 21.66 -3.58 -6.04
N SER A 7 22.49 -4.21 -6.86
CA SER A 7 23.04 -5.54 -6.58
C SER A 7 23.91 -5.55 -5.32
N ARG A 8 24.72 -4.51 -5.12
CA ARG A 8 25.53 -4.33 -3.90
C ARG A 8 24.66 -4.18 -2.65
N ILE A 9 23.63 -3.33 -2.71
CA ILE A 9 22.70 -3.13 -1.58
C ILE A 9 21.97 -4.45 -1.24
N GLN A 10 21.54 -5.21 -2.24
CA GLN A 10 20.86 -6.49 -2.02
C GLN A 10 21.78 -7.51 -1.32
N LEU A 11 23.05 -7.60 -1.75
CA LEU A 11 24.03 -8.49 -1.12
C LEU A 11 24.30 -8.11 0.33
N GLU A 12 24.50 -6.82 0.62
CA GLU A 12 24.71 -6.33 1.98
C GLU A 12 23.49 -6.57 2.86
N TYR A 13 22.28 -6.33 2.34
CA TYR A 13 21.03 -6.63 3.04
C TYR A 13 20.90 -8.12 3.38
N ASP A 14 21.19 -8.99 2.43
CA ASP A 14 21.13 -10.43 2.61
C ASP A 14 22.15 -10.93 3.65
N GLN A 15 23.35 -10.33 3.69
CA GLN A 15 24.35 -10.63 4.71
C GLN A 15 23.88 -10.21 6.10
N MET A 16 23.32 -9.00 6.22
CA MET A 16 22.73 -8.51 7.46
C MET A 16 21.58 -9.43 7.92
N SER A 17 20.65 -9.79 7.02
CA SER A 17 19.52 -10.64 7.39
C SER A 17 19.92 -12.05 7.84
N ARG A 18 21.03 -12.60 7.33
CA ARG A 18 21.51 -13.94 7.67
C ARG A 18 22.42 -13.95 8.89
N ASN A 19 23.18 -12.87 9.12
CA ASN A 19 24.15 -12.80 10.20
C ASN A 19 23.48 -12.37 11.50
N THR A 20 23.04 -13.35 12.29
CA THR A 20 22.41 -13.13 13.62
C THR A 20 23.46 -12.99 14.75
N ALA A 21 24.75 -13.08 14.44
CA ALA A 21 25.81 -13.08 15.46
C ALA A 21 26.03 -11.69 16.09
N GLU A 22 25.71 -10.61 15.37
CA GLU A 22 25.78 -9.25 15.88
C GLU A 22 24.40 -8.58 15.82
N PRO A 23 24.01 -7.82 16.87
CA PRO A 23 22.77 -7.06 16.83
C PRO A 23 22.89 -5.95 15.78
N ILE A 24 22.13 -6.08 14.70
CA ILE A 24 22.06 -5.08 13.64
C ILE A 24 21.14 -3.96 14.08
N ASP A 25 21.58 -2.71 13.87
CA ASP A 25 20.72 -1.54 14.05
C ASP A 25 19.46 -1.65 13.18
N PRO A 26 18.25 -1.69 13.79
CA PRO A 26 17.01 -1.85 13.05
C PRO A 26 16.79 -0.71 12.04
N TYR A 27 17.18 0.52 12.36
CA TYR A 27 16.99 1.66 11.47
C TYR A 27 17.87 1.56 10.23
N LYS A 28 19.12 1.15 10.41
CA LYS A 28 20.01 0.82 9.29
C LYS A 28 19.38 -0.26 8.41
N PHE A 29 18.87 -1.34 9.00
CA PHE A 29 18.21 -2.41 8.25
C PHE A 29 16.98 -1.92 7.46
N ALA A 30 16.17 -1.04 8.04
CA ALA A 30 15.04 -0.39 7.38
C ALA A 30 15.46 0.41 6.15
N VAL A 31 16.48 1.25 6.30
CA VAL A 31 16.98 2.11 5.22
C VAL A 31 17.45 1.25 4.05
N TYR A 32 18.18 0.17 4.32
CA TYR A 32 18.58 -0.78 3.27
C TYR A 32 17.38 -1.43 2.58
N LYS A 33 16.37 -1.87 3.36
CA LYS A 33 15.15 -2.45 2.81
C LYS A 33 14.41 -1.47 1.89
N ILE A 34 14.25 -0.23 2.31
CA ILE A 34 13.54 0.81 1.54
C ILE A 34 14.33 1.21 0.29
N MET A 35 15.61 1.52 0.45
CA MET A 35 16.46 1.99 -0.65
C MET A 35 16.69 0.89 -1.71
N GLY A 36 16.95 -0.33 -1.27
CA GLY A 36 17.20 -1.48 -2.13
C GLY A 36 15.94 -2.19 -2.61
N ARG A 37 14.79 -1.94 -1.97
CA ARG A 37 13.55 -2.73 -2.12
C ARG A 37 13.79 -4.22 -1.89
N CYS A 38 14.59 -4.52 -0.86
CA CYS A 38 15.02 -5.88 -0.57
C CYS A 38 13.89 -6.71 0.06
N GLU A 39 13.81 -7.99 -0.31
CA GLU A 39 12.92 -9.00 0.28
C GLU A 39 11.43 -8.55 0.32
N LEU A 40 10.85 -8.34 -0.87
CA LEU A 40 9.45 -7.90 -1.03
C LEU A 40 8.41 -8.98 -0.65
N ASN A 41 8.85 -10.21 -0.37
CA ASN A 41 7.99 -11.27 0.18
C ASN A 41 7.66 -11.01 1.66
N LYS A 42 8.56 -10.35 2.40
CA LYS A 42 8.41 -10.03 3.83
C LYS A 42 8.54 -8.53 4.03
N ARG A 43 7.41 -7.84 4.01
CA ARG A 43 7.33 -6.36 3.97
C ARG A 43 7.14 -5.70 5.34
N THR A 44 7.25 -6.44 6.43
CA THR A 44 7.03 -5.95 7.79
C THR A 44 8.36 -5.72 8.52
N LEU A 45 8.44 -4.66 9.31
CA LEU A 45 9.58 -4.32 10.16
C LEU A 45 9.07 -4.00 11.58
N PRO A 46 8.82 -5.02 12.42
CA PRO A 46 8.08 -4.86 13.68
C PRO A 46 8.67 -3.86 14.66
N HIS A 47 9.99 -3.66 14.66
CA HIS A 47 10.67 -2.73 15.57
C HIS A 47 10.60 -1.26 15.10
N ILE A 48 10.00 -1.01 13.95
CA ILE A 48 9.94 0.31 13.30
C ILE A 48 8.50 0.69 13.00
N THR A 49 7.69 -0.26 12.53
CA THR A 49 6.27 -0.04 12.26
C THR A 49 5.46 -0.32 13.51
N SER A 50 5.37 0.68 14.40
CA SER A 50 4.61 0.57 15.64
C SER A 50 3.13 0.94 15.44
N SER A 51 2.86 1.86 14.52
CA SER A 51 1.50 2.26 14.16
C SER A 51 1.06 1.73 12.79
N THR A 52 -0.25 1.74 12.55
CA THR A 52 -0.85 1.47 11.25
C THR A 52 -0.37 2.44 10.17
N GLU A 53 -0.13 3.70 10.54
CA GLU A 53 0.39 4.74 9.65
C GLU A 53 1.85 4.45 9.25
N ASP A 54 2.71 4.05 10.20
CA ASP A 54 4.10 3.64 9.91
C ASP A 54 4.13 2.42 8.98
N TRP A 55 3.24 1.46 9.23
CA TRP A 55 3.12 0.28 8.37
C TRP A 55 2.71 0.67 6.95
N LEU A 56 1.69 1.53 6.80
CA LEU A 56 1.23 1.99 5.49
C LEU A 56 2.34 2.78 4.76
N TRP A 57 3.01 3.69 5.47
CA TRP A 57 4.14 4.45 4.94
C TRP A 57 5.22 3.51 4.38
N LEU A 58 5.60 2.48 5.13
CA LEU A 58 6.57 1.49 4.68
C LEU A 58 6.08 0.75 3.43
N GLN A 59 4.79 0.35 3.38
CA GLN A 59 4.25 -0.30 2.19
C GLN A 59 4.33 0.61 0.96
N LEU A 60 3.92 1.88 1.09
CA LEU A 60 3.95 2.85 0.00
C LEU A 60 5.37 3.14 -0.48
N CYS A 61 6.36 3.20 0.43
CA CYS A 61 7.78 3.33 0.06
C CYS A 61 8.29 2.16 -0.80
N LEU A 62 7.70 0.96 -0.64
CA LEU A 62 8.12 -0.24 -1.38
C LEU A 62 7.38 -0.42 -2.71
N VAL A 63 6.21 0.19 -2.87
CA VAL A 63 5.41 0.14 -4.11
C VAL A 63 6.17 0.80 -5.27
N ARG A 64 6.12 0.18 -6.45
CA ARG A 64 6.52 0.83 -7.71
C ARG A 64 5.63 0.42 -8.87
N GLU A 65 5.19 1.43 -9.62
CA GLU A 65 4.55 1.26 -10.92
C GLU A 65 5.63 1.34 -12.01
N SER A 66 6.05 0.18 -12.54
CA SER A 66 6.95 0.13 -13.70
C SER A 66 6.14 0.07 -14.99
N ALA A 67 6.40 1.02 -15.91
CA ALA A 67 5.82 1.05 -17.25
C ALA A 67 6.41 0.00 -18.20
N THR A 68 7.62 -0.49 -17.91
CA THR A 68 8.36 -1.43 -18.76
C THR A 68 8.57 -2.75 -18.04
N SER A 69 7.82 -3.75 -18.47
CA SER A 69 7.81 -5.15 -18.03
C SER A 69 9.07 -5.94 -18.38
N SER A 70 10.18 -5.29 -18.77
CA SER A 70 11.33 -5.97 -19.38
C SER A 70 12.35 -6.52 -18.38
N VAL A 71 12.33 -6.11 -17.10
CA VAL A 71 13.28 -6.63 -16.12
C VAL A 71 12.53 -7.18 -14.91
N LYS A 72 12.11 -8.45 -15.02
CA LYS A 72 11.60 -9.29 -13.92
C LYS A 72 12.71 -9.67 -12.93
N SER A 73 13.56 -8.74 -12.54
CA SER A 73 14.59 -9.00 -11.54
C SER A 73 14.12 -8.46 -10.19
N GLY A 74 13.49 -9.35 -9.42
CA GLY A 74 13.11 -9.13 -8.02
C GLY A 74 11.72 -8.50 -7.81
N GLY A 75 10.69 -9.35 -7.70
CA GLY A 75 9.38 -9.07 -7.11
C GLY A 75 8.68 -7.77 -7.55
N ASP A 76 7.73 -7.85 -8.46
CA ASP A 76 6.82 -6.72 -8.69
C ASP A 76 5.92 -6.55 -7.45
N TYR A 77 6.03 -5.40 -6.79
CA TYR A 77 5.10 -4.98 -5.75
C TYR A 77 4.50 -3.65 -6.17
N ARG A 78 3.24 -3.71 -6.60
CA ARG A 78 2.48 -2.60 -7.17
C ARG A 78 1.43 -2.10 -6.18
N LEU A 79 0.84 -0.95 -6.48
CA LEU A 79 -0.24 -0.40 -5.67
C LEU A 79 -1.43 -1.38 -5.59
N ALA A 80 -1.74 -2.05 -6.70
CA ALA A 80 -2.77 -3.08 -6.75
C ALA A 80 -2.54 -4.24 -5.77
N ASP A 81 -1.28 -4.61 -5.52
CA ASP A 81 -0.95 -5.67 -4.55
C ASP A 81 -1.19 -5.19 -3.12
N LEU A 82 -0.84 -3.94 -2.81
CA LEU A 82 -1.14 -3.30 -1.52
C LEU A 82 -2.65 -3.17 -1.29
N GLN A 83 -3.41 -2.73 -2.31
CA GLN A 83 -4.86 -2.60 -2.23
C GLN A 83 -5.53 -3.96 -1.90
N LYS A 84 -5.11 -5.04 -2.57
CA LYS A 84 -5.58 -6.41 -2.27
C LYS A 84 -5.26 -6.84 -0.84
N VAL A 85 -4.10 -6.46 -0.31
CA VAL A 85 -3.75 -6.75 1.09
C VAL A 85 -4.73 -6.06 2.04
N LEU A 86 -5.05 -4.79 1.81
CA LEU A 86 -6.02 -4.05 2.64
C LEU A 86 -7.43 -4.65 2.56
N GLN A 87 -7.87 -5.07 1.37
CA GLN A 87 -9.17 -5.73 1.18
C GLN A 87 -9.21 -7.09 1.88
N LYS A 88 -8.11 -7.85 1.82
CA LYS A 88 -8.00 -9.17 2.47
C LYS A 88 -8.15 -9.10 3.99
N TYR A 89 -7.51 -8.11 4.63
CA TYR A 89 -7.61 -7.92 6.08
C TYR A 89 -8.94 -7.28 6.48
N GLY A 90 -9.46 -6.39 5.63
CA GLY A 90 -10.74 -5.73 5.85
C GLY A 90 -10.75 -4.75 7.03
N PRO A 91 -11.90 -4.12 7.29
CA PRO A 91 -12.03 -3.08 8.32
C PRO A 91 -11.80 -3.61 9.74
N GLU A 92 -12.12 -4.87 10.02
CA GLU A 92 -12.05 -5.44 11.37
C GLU A 92 -10.62 -5.57 11.90
N HIS A 93 -9.65 -5.71 11.00
CA HIS A 93 -8.24 -5.74 11.39
C HIS A 93 -7.71 -4.36 11.81
N PHE A 94 -8.17 -3.31 11.13
CA PHE A 94 -7.68 -1.94 11.33
C PHE A 94 -8.55 -1.10 12.28
N ASP A 95 -9.78 -1.55 12.55
CA ASP A 95 -10.67 -1.01 13.58
C ASP A 95 -11.33 -2.17 14.36
N PRO A 96 -10.59 -2.84 15.26
CA PRO A 96 -11.08 -4.03 15.99
C PRO A 96 -12.32 -3.76 16.84
N HIS A 97 -12.51 -2.51 17.29
CA HIS A 97 -13.63 -2.12 18.14
C HIS A 97 -14.77 -1.45 17.37
N ARG A 98 -14.66 -1.30 16.03
CA ARG A 98 -15.56 -0.50 15.19
C ARG A 98 -15.84 0.89 15.79
N ALA A 99 -14.88 1.41 16.54
CA ALA A 99 -15.04 2.64 17.31
C ALA A 99 -14.80 3.84 16.42
N ASN A 100 -13.94 3.68 15.40
CA ASN A 100 -13.51 4.74 14.53
C ASN A 100 -13.41 4.29 13.06
N PRO A 101 -14.51 4.36 12.29
CA PRO A 101 -14.49 3.98 10.88
C PRO A 101 -13.58 4.88 10.02
N TRP A 102 -13.13 6.02 10.55
CA TRP A 102 -12.18 6.90 9.87
C TRP A 102 -10.82 6.21 9.67
N ASN A 103 -10.40 5.29 10.55
CA ASN A 103 -9.08 4.65 10.45
C ASN A 103 -8.95 3.81 9.17
N TYR A 104 -9.90 2.91 8.93
CA TYR A 104 -9.89 2.09 7.71
C TYR A 104 -10.18 2.93 6.47
N MET A 105 -11.07 3.91 6.57
CA MET A 105 -11.38 4.82 5.47
C MET A 105 -10.15 5.62 5.02
N ILE A 106 -9.32 6.13 5.94
CA ILE A 106 -8.07 6.84 5.62
C ILE A 106 -7.11 5.89 4.89
N LEU A 107 -7.00 4.62 5.29
CA LEU A 107 -6.18 3.63 4.58
C LEU A 107 -6.63 3.43 3.13
N LEU A 108 -7.93 3.28 2.91
CA LEU A 108 -8.50 3.16 1.56
C LEU A 108 -8.24 4.41 0.73
N LEU A 109 -8.40 5.60 1.33
CA LEU A 109 -8.16 6.88 0.67
C LEU A 109 -6.69 7.06 0.27
N LEU A 110 -5.75 6.79 1.19
CA LEU A 110 -4.31 6.90 0.93
C LEU A 110 -3.79 5.85 -0.05
N THR A 111 -4.55 4.77 -0.27
CA THR A 111 -4.27 3.78 -1.31
C THR A 111 -5.12 3.94 -2.57
N LEU A 112 -5.81 5.08 -2.71
CA LEU A 112 -6.57 5.48 -3.91
C LEU A 112 -7.73 4.52 -4.26
N GLN A 113 -8.37 3.91 -3.25
CA GLN A 113 -9.54 3.04 -3.41
C GLN A 113 -10.84 3.83 -3.18
N PHE A 114 -11.13 4.81 -4.05
CA PHE A 114 -12.19 5.79 -3.84
C PHE A 114 -13.59 5.18 -3.79
N GLU A 115 -13.87 4.18 -4.63
CA GLU A 115 -15.15 3.48 -4.64
C GLU A 115 -15.40 2.75 -3.31
N GLU A 116 -14.35 2.11 -2.77
CA GLU A 116 -14.43 1.39 -1.51
C GLU A 116 -14.60 2.35 -0.32
N VAL A 117 -13.97 3.54 -0.37
CA VAL A 117 -14.18 4.61 0.62
C VAL A 117 -15.66 4.99 0.69
N VAL A 118 -16.29 5.26 -0.45
CA VAL A 118 -17.71 5.64 -0.52
C VAL A 118 -18.60 4.49 -0.01
N HIS A 119 -18.32 3.26 -0.47
CA HIS A 119 -19.06 2.07 -0.05
C HIS A 119 -19.01 1.84 1.47
N GLN A 120 -17.82 1.98 2.07
CA GLN A 120 -17.61 1.79 3.50
C GLN A 120 -18.34 2.85 4.34
N LEU A 121 -18.31 4.12 3.92
CA LEU A 121 -19.01 5.21 4.63
C LEU A 121 -20.52 5.10 4.48
N TYR A 122 -21.01 4.74 3.30
CA TYR A 122 -22.44 4.57 3.02
C TYR A 122 -23.05 3.40 3.80
N SER A 123 -22.30 2.31 3.92
CA SER A 123 -22.68 1.14 4.75
C SER A 123 -22.62 1.43 6.25
N SER A 124 -21.98 2.53 6.64
CA SER A 124 -21.89 3.02 8.02
C SER A 124 -22.96 4.10 8.29
N LYS A 125 -22.91 4.73 9.46
CA LYS A 125 -23.81 5.83 9.84
C LYS A 125 -23.55 7.16 9.12
N TYR A 126 -22.55 7.22 8.23
CA TYR A 126 -22.02 8.44 7.61
C TYR A 126 -22.47 8.59 6.14
N GLN A 127 -23.76 8.37 5.90
CA GLN A 127 -24.32 8.39 4.53
C GLN A 127 -24.23 9.77 3.90
N ILE A 128 -24.40 10.84 4.69
CA ILE A 128 -24.32 12.22 4.20
C ILE A 128 -22.90 12.51 3.73
N GLU A 129 -21.90 12.17 4.54
CA GLU A 129 -20.49 12.32 4.22
C GLU A 129 -20.09 11.48 3.00
N ALA A 130 -20.60 10.25 2.89
CA ALA A 130 -20.39 9.39 1.73
C ALA A 130 -20.87 10.06 0.44
N VAL A 131 -22.06 10.66 0.45
CA VAL A 131 -22.61 11.36 -0.73
C VAL A 131 -21.79 12.60 -1.08
N HIS A 132 -21.40 13.41 -0.09
CA HIS A 132 -20.59 14.61 -0.34
C HIS A 132 -19.21 14.25 -0.89
N LEU A 133 -18.57 13.22 -0.34
CA LEU A 133 -17.30 12.70 -0.85
C LEU A 133 -17.45 12.12 -2.26
N ALA A 134 -18.53 11.38 -2.52
CA ALA A 134 -18.79 10.85 -3.86
C ALA A 134 -18.95 11.95 -4.90
N ILE A 135 -19.66 13.04 -4.57
CA ILE A 135 -19.77 14.22 -5.45
C ILE A 135 -18.39 14.83 -5.69
N GLY A 136 -17.58 14.99 -4.63
CA GLY A 136 -16.22 15.51 -4.73
C GLY A 136 -15.30 14.63 -5.59
N PHE A 137 -15.37 13.31 -5.45
CA PHE A 137 -14.59 12.40 -6.26
C PHE A 137 -15.06 12.36 -7.72
N ALA A 138 -16.37 12.38 -7.96
CA ALA A 138 -16.94 12.42 -9.30
C ALA A 138 -16.56 13.71 -10.05
N SER A 139 -16.56 14.87 -9.38
CA SER A 139 -16.19 16.15 -10.01
C SER A 139 -14.72 16.20 -10.48
N HIS A 140 -13.87 15.37 -9.89
CA HIS A 140 -12.46 15.23 -10.26
C HIS A 140 -12.18 14.00 -11.14
N GLY A 141 -13.21 13.24 -11.55
CA GLY A 141 -13.03 12.02 -12.37
C GLY A 141 -12.35 10.86 -11.64
N MET A 142 -12.42 10.83 -10.29
CA MET A 142 -11.79 9.79 -9.47
C MET A 142 -12.69 8.57 -9.21
N LEU A 143 -13.98 8.65 -9.56
CA LEU A 143 -14.91 7.53 -9.46
C LEU A 143 -15.20 6.96 -10.85
N ARG A 144 -15.11 5.64 -10.97
CA ARG A 144 -15.58 4.93 -12.16
C ARG A 144 -17.10 4.79 -12.09
N THR A 145 -17.82 5.41 -13.02
CA THR A 145 -19.27 5.29 -13.07
C THR A 145 -19.69 4.17 -14.01
N THR A 146 -20.89 3.61 -13.79
CA THR A 146 -21.45 2.58 -14.66
C THR A 146 -21.72 3.07 -16.09
N LEU A 147 -21.78 4.39 -16.30
CA LEU A 147 -21.89 5.02 -17.61
C LEU A 147 -20.58 4.90 -18.42
N ASP A 148 -19.42 5.02 -17.76
CA ASP A 148 -18.11 4.85 -18.40
C ASP A 148 -17.88 3.41 -18.88
N THR A 149 -18.41 2.44 -18.13
CA THR A 149 -18.26 1.01 -18.45
C THR A 149 -19.01 0.64 -19.74
N LYS A 150 -20.18 1.25 -19.98
CA LYS A 150 -20.97 1.01 -21.20
C LYS A 150 -20.33 1.60 -22.47
N GLN A 151 -19.55 2.67 -22.34
CA GLN A 151 -18.83 3.27 -23.48
C GLN A 151 -17.60 2.45 -23.90
N GLN A 152 -17.00 1.69 -22.98
CA GLN A 152 -15.87 0.78 -23.28
C GLN A 152 -16.31 -0.54 -23.93
N GLU A 153 -17.56 -1.00 -23.72
CA GLU A 153 -18.10 -2.20 -24.36
C GLU A 153 -18.70 -1.94 -25.75
N SER A 154 -18.88 -0.67 -26.15
CA SER A 154 -19.39 -0.26 -27.46
C SER A 154 -18.30 0.09 -28.50
N LEU A 155 -17.04 -0.25 -28.20
CA LEU A 155 -15.87 -0.12 -29.07
C LEU A 155 -15.19 -1.49 -29.23
#